data_AF-A0A817K6C4-F1
#
_entry.id   AF-A0A817K6C4-F1
#
_cell.length_a   1.000
_cell.length_b   1.000
_cell.length_c   1.000
_cell.angle_alpha   90.00
_cell.angle_beta   90.00
_cell.angle_gamma   90.00
#
_symmetry.space_group_name_H-M   'P 1'
#
loop_
_entity.id
_entity.type
_entity.pdbx_description
1 polymer ?
#
loop_
_entity_poly.entity_id
_entity_poly.type
_entity_poly.pdbx_seq_one_letter_code
_entity_poly.pdbx_strand_id
1 'polypeptide(L)'
;MFQKELIKSLPINNDFLRHVQCLQPLARKEQSSRTSIMYLARDLPHLLTNEEVDQVGAEWRVYEMADIPEDWIKKSTNSLNDVVEYVPIAKYWYHVFSIRTTIGTPQYVTLTKLVKCLLSLSHGNSDVERGFSQNNHLVSDERSSLNEASINSLRATNAGIKFFGGGKVHLVPATSALLSNVQEAHSRYVKDTEEQQKLIKNIDIVDGKHASDAEHERLEENEIELLNEQNNLQKELMNATKMLEEGSTRLATALSNKAFDDVNTAEVLITAANARLAVLNTQLIENNENLNRMRKKQKK
;
A
#
# COMPACT_ATOMS: atom_id res chain seq x y z
N MET A 1 14.82 24.36 14.37
CA MET A 1 14.52 23.39 13.28
C MET A 1 13.02 23.08 13.21
N PHE A 2 12.36 22.81 14.34
CA PHE A 2 10.92 22.53 14.44
C PHE A 2 9.95 23.60 13.88
N GLN A 3 10.31 24.89 13.92
CA GLN A 3 9.40 25.96 13.47
C GLN A 3 9.25 26.05 11.94
N LYS A 4 10.28 25.66 11.17
CA LYS A 4 10.23 25.69 9.68
C LYS A 4 9.45 24.51 9.11
N GLU A 5 9.51 23.35 9.75
CA GLU A 5 8.72 22.18 9.33
C GLU A 5 7.25 22.32 9.71
N LEU A 6 6.95 22.87 10.91
CA LEU A 6 5.57 23.17 11.31
C LEU A 6 4.88 24.12 10.31
N ILE A 7 5.55 25.19 9.86
CA ILE A 7 4.99 26.14 8.88
C ILE A 7 4.79 25.49 7.50
N LYS A 8 5.60 24.48 7.15
CA LYS A 8 5.45 23.70 5.92
C LYS A 8 4.29 22.69 6.01
N SER A 9 4.01 22.16 7.20
CA SER A 9 3.00 21.12 7.43
C SER A 9 1.64 21.65 7.92
N LEU A 10 1.59 22.85 8.49
CA LEU A 10 0.35 23.49 8.91
C LEU A 10 -0.19 24.39 7.79
N PRO A 11 -1.51 24.37 7.52
CA PRO A 11 -2.13 25.18 6.49
C PRO A 11 -2.35 26.64 6.97
N ILE A 12 -1.35 27.23 7.65
CA ILE A 12 -1.41 28.61 8.16
C ILE A 12 -1.37 29.63 7.01
N ASN A 13 -0.74 29.25 5.87
CA ASN A 13 -0.70 30.04 4.63
C ASN A 13 -1.54 29.41 3.51
N ASN A 14 -2.64 28.72 3.84
CA ASN A 14 -3.55 28.25 2.80
C ASN A 14 -4.51 29.38 2.43
N ASP A 15 -4.27 30.02 1.28
CA ASP A 15 -5.10 31.10 0.75
C ASP A 15 -6.57 30.67 0.64
N PHE A 16 -6.85 29.41 0.30
CA PHE A 16 -8.19 28.85 0.29
C PHE A 16 -8.85 28.95 1.68
N LEU A 17 -8.19 28.48 2.74
CA LEU A 17 -8.75 28.53 4.11
C LEU A 17 -8.92 29.97 4.61
N ARG A 18 -8.05 30.88 4.18
CA ARG A 18 -8.18 32.31 4.46
C ARG A 18 -9.45 32.86 3.82
N HIS A 19 -9.73 32.50 2.57
CA HIS A 19 -10.94 32.93 1.89
C HIS A 19 -12.21 32.30 2.47
N VAL A 20 -12.14 31.09 3.06
CA VAL A 20 -13.28 30.44 3.75
C VAL A 20 -13.79 31.25 4.95
N GLN A 21 -12.96 32.12 5.54
CA GLN A 21 -13.36 32.98 6.67
C GLN A 21 -14.53 33.92 6.31
N CYS A 22 -14.76 34.21 5.03
CA CYS A 22 -15.91 35.00 4.59
C CYS A 22 -17.27 34.37 4.93
N LEU A 23 -17.31 33.08 5.27
CA LEU A 23 -18.52 32.38 5.70
C LEU A 23 -18.96 32.74 7.14
N GLN A 24 -18.12 33.44 7.90
CA GLN A 24 -18.50 33.91 9.22
C GLN A 24 -19.58 34.99 9.12
N PRO A 25 -20.67 34.93 9.93
CA PRO A 25 -21.76 35.91 9.87
C PRO A 25 -21.30 37.36 10.04
N LEU A 26 -20.25 37.58 10.84
CA LEU A 26 -19.67 38.89 11.11
C LEU A 26 -18.88 39.44 9.91
N ALA A 27 -18.25 38.56 9.13
CA ALA A 27 -17.48 38.91 7.94
C ALA A 27 -18.37 39.25 6.73
N ARG A 28 -19.69 39.07 6.84
CA ARG A 28 -20.65 39.29 5.75
C ARG A 28 -20.56 40.69 5.13
N LYS A 29 -20.38 41.72 5.95
CA LYS A 29 -20.31 43.13 5.50
C LYS A 29 -18.88 43.59 5.17
N GLU A 30 -17.91 42.70 5.24
CA GLU A 30 -16.54 43.05 4.88
C GLU A 30 -16.40 43.17 3.37
N GLN A 31 -15.67 44.18 2.92
CA GLN A 31 -15.45 44.46 1.50
C GLN A 31 -14.66 43.35 0.79
N SER A 32 -13.89 42.55 1.55
CA SER A 32 -13.12 41.38 1.11
C SER A 32 -13.97 40.10 0.97
N SER A 33 -15.16 40.06 1.56
CA SER A 33 -16.00 38.85 1.64
C SER A 33 -16.42 38.36 0.26
N ARG A 34 -16.85 39.29 -0.59
CA ARG A 34 -17.29 39.00 -1.96
C ARG A 34 -16.15 38.53 -2.85
N THR A 35 -14.97 39.14 -2.74
CA THR A 35 -13.79 38.67 -3.49
C THR A 35 -13.40 37.27 -3.05
N SER A 36 -13.52 36.98 -1.75
CA SER A 36 -13.20 35.68 -1.17
C SER A 36 -14.15 34.58 -1.63
N ILE A 37 -15.46 34.80 -1.61
CA ILE A 37 -16.41 33.78 -2.09
C ILE A 37 -16.25 33.52 -3.60
N MET A 38 -15.95 34.55 -4.39
CA MET A 38 -15.70 34.40 -5.82
C MET A 38 -14.40 33.63 -6.11
N TYR A 39 -13.37 33.84 -5.28
CA TYR A 39 -12.15 33.03 -5.33
C TYR A 39 -12.47 31.56 -5.06
N LEU A 40 -13.20 31.26 -3.98
CA LEU A 40 -13.59 29.88 -3.63
C LEU A 40 -14.46 29.21 -4.69
N ALA A 41 -15.37 29.97 -5.31
CA ALA A 41 -16.21 29.46 -6.39
C ALA A 41 -15.39 29.05 -7.63
N ARG A 42 -14.31 29.81 -7.93
CA ARG A 42 -13.41 29.52 -9.06
C ARG A 42 -12.42 28.39 -8.75
N ASP A 43 -11.99 28.28 -7.51
CA ASP A 43 -11.05 27.26 -7.05
C ASP A 43 -11.69 25.86 -6.94
N LEU A 44 -13.02 25.76 -7.06
CA LEU A 44 -13.79 24.51 -7.06
C LEU A 44 -14.46 24.25 -8.44
N PRO A 45 -13.69 24.02 -9.51
CA PRO A 45 -14.21 23.91 -10.88
C PRO A 45 -15.08 22.68 -11.12
N HIS A 46 -15.00 21.66 -10.25
CA HIS A 46 -15.84 20.47 -10.33
C HIS A 46 -17.22 20.66 -9.70
N LEU A 47 -17.40 21.69 -8.87
CA LEU A 47 -18.65 21.94 -8.17
C LEU A 47 -19.57 22.87 -8.97
N LEU A 48 -19.01 23.89 -9.62
CA LEU A 48 -19.77 24.96 -10.29
C LEU A 48 -19.31 25.17 -11.73
N THR A 49 -20.26 25.40 -12.64
CA THR A 49 -19.97 25.90 -13.99
C THR A 49 -19.63 27.39 -13.96
N ASN A 50 -19.04 27.92 -15.05
CA ASN A 50 -18.71 29.35 -15.13
C ASN A 50 -19.95 30.26 -14.96
N GLU A 51 -21.11 29.84 -15.49
CA GLU A 51 -22.38 30.55 -15.30
C GLU A 51 -22.84 30.53 -13.83
N GLU A 52 -22.66 29.39 -13.15
CA GLU A 52 -22.95 29.26 -11.73
C GLU A 52 -22.01 30.13 -10.87
N VAL A 53 -20.75 30.32 -11.27
CA VAL A 53 -19.80 31.19 -10.55
C VAL A 53 -20.26 32.65 -10.57
N ASP A 54 -20.73 33.15 -11.71
CA ASP A 54 -21.28 34.51 -11.79
C ASP A 54 -22.57 34.65 -10.96
N GLN A 55 -23.40 33.60 -10.97
CA GLN A 55 -24.61 33.52 -10.14
C GLN A 55 -24.29 33.56 -8.63
N VAL A 56 -23.23 32.89 -8.17
CA VAL A 56 -22.76 33.01 -6.77
C VAL A 56 -22.43 34.46 -6.42
N GLY A 57 -21.76 35.17 -7.32
CA GLY A 57 -21.41 36.57 -7.12
C GLY A 57 -22.62 37.50 -7.01
N ALA A 58 -23.69 37.20 -7.75
CA ALA A 58 -24.96 37.92 -7.67
C ALA A 58 -25.72 37.59 -6.38
N GLU A 59 -25.86 36.31 -6.05
CA GLU A 59 -26.52 35.83 -4.82
C GLU A 59 -25.82 36.38 -3.56
N TRP A 60 -24.49 36.44 -3.55
CA TRP A 60 -23.74 37.00 -2.43
C TRP A 60 -24.03 38.48 -2.19
N ARG A 61 -24.22 39.30 -3.25
CA ARG A 61 -24.61 40.71 -3.08
C ARG A 61 -25.98 40.86 -2.44
N VAL A 62 -26.92 40.00 -2.85
CA VAL A 62 -28.27 39.99 -2.27
C VAL A 62 -28.20 39.61 -0.79
N TYR A 63 -27.37 38.62 -0.45
CA TYR A 63 -27.13 38.19 0.93
C TYR A 63 -26.43 39.26 1.80
N GLU A 64 -25.46 40.00 1.23
CA GLU A 64 -24.75 41.11 1.89
C GLU A 64 -25.74 42.21 2.30
N MET A 65 -26.72 42.50 1.45
CA MET A 65 -27.75 43.52 1.67
C MET A 65 -28.97 43.03 2.46
N ALA A 66 -29.09 41.71 2.69
CA ALA A 66 -30.24 41.14 3.39
C ALA A 66 -30.29 41.58 4.86
N ASP A 67 -31.48 41.84 5.38
CA ASP A 67 -31.67 42.04 6.81
C ASP A 67 -31.70 40.68 7.51
N ILE A 68 -30.69 40.39 8.34
CA ILE A 68 -30.54 39.10 9.03
C ILE A 68 -30.68 39.36 10.53
N PRO A 69 -31.66 38.71 11.20
CA PRO A 69 -31.85 38.88 12.64
C PRO A 69 -30.61 38.56 13.46
N GLU A 70 -30.31 39.37 14.47
CA GLU A 70 -29.16 39.14 15.36
C GLU A 70 -29.27 37.82 16.13
N ASP A 71 -30.50 37.36 16.39
CA ASP A 71 -30.81 36.10 17.06
C ASP A 71 -30.33 34.85 16.28
N TRP A 72 -30.03 35.01 14.98
CA TRP A 72 -29.44 33.93 14.18
C TRP A 72 -27.93 33.81 14.40
N ILE A 73 -27.29 34.86 14.93
CA ILE A 73 -25.84 34.97 15.12
C ILE A 73 -25.49 34.72 16.59
N LYS A 74 -26.24 35.34 17.51
CA LYS A 74 -26.04 35.25 18.96
C LYS A 74 -27.24 34.57 19.60
N LYS A 75 -26.99 33.66 20.54
CA LYS A 75 -28.06 33.16 21.42
C LYS A 75 -28.34 34.23 22.48
N SER A 76 -29.62 34.52 22.72
CA SER A 76 -30.03 35.36 23.85
C SER A 76 -29.62 34.66 25.16
N THR A 77 -28.63 35.19 25.85
CA THR A 77 -28.19 34.69 27.16
C THR A 77 -29.05 35.31 28.25
N ASN A 78 -29.62 34.49 29.15
CA ASN A 78 -30.22 34.98 30.39
C ASN A 78 -29.17 35.78 31.18
N SER A 79 -29.52 37.03 31.51
CA SER A 79 -28.68 38.01 32.20
C SER A 79 -28.15 37.47 33.52
N LEU A 80 -26.89 37.01 33.55
CA LEU A 80 -26.12 36.93 34.80
C LEU A 80 -24.59 36.85 34.59
N ASN A 81 -24.12 36.41 33.42
CA ASN A 81 -22.72 36.49 33.03
C ASN A 81 -22.65 36.97 31.57
N ASP A 82 -21.87 38.02 31.30
CA ASP A 82 -21.67 38.70 30.00
C ASP A 82 -21.03 37.82 28.89
N VAL A 83 -21.24 36.50 28.94
CA VAL A 83 -20.74 35.56 27.95
C VAL A 83 -21.72 35.49 26.78
N VAL A 84 -21.33 36.09 25.65
CA VAL A 84 -22.05 36.00 24.38
C VAL A 84 -21.86 34.60 23.81
N GLU A 85 -22.92 33.79 23.81
CA GLU A 85 -22.90 32.46 23.17
C GLU A 85 -23.31 32.59 21.70
N TYR A 86 -22.45 32.11 20.78
CA TYR A 86 -22.74 32.16 19.34
C TYR A 86 -23.54 30.93 18.87
N VAL A 87 -24.38 31.13 17.87
CA VAL A 87 -25.10 30.04 17.19
C VAL A 87 -24.11 29.23 16.35
N PRO A 88 -24.17 27.88 16.35
CA PRO A 88 -23.34 27.06 15.47
C PRO A 88 -23.46 27.49 14.00
N ILE A 89 -22.32 27.61 13.32
CA ILE A 89 -22.25 28.15 11.94
C ILE A 89 -23.16 27.42 10.95
N ALA A 90 -23.29 26.09 11.07
CA ALA A 90 -24.18 25.29 10.24
C ALA A 90 -25.67 25.67 10.45
N LYS A 91 -26.06 26.00 11.68
CA LYS A 91 -27.43 26.41 12.00
C LYS A 91 -27.73 27.82 11.49
N TYR A 92 -26.76 28.73 11.57
CA TYR A 92 -26.87 30.05 10.94
C TYR A 92 -27.14 29.93 9.43
N TRP A 93 -26.28 29.18 8.73
CA TRP A 93 -26.43 28.99 7.28
C TRP A 93 -27.71 28.25 6.90
N TYR A 94 -28.17 27.32 7.74
CA TYR A 94 -29.48 26.70 7.56
C TYR A 94 -30.63 27.72 7.54
N HIS A 95 -30.61 28.72 8.43
CA HIS A 95 -31.59 29.81 8.41
C HIS A 95 -31.46 30.68 7.15
N VAL A 96 -30.24 31.00 6.72
CA VAL A 96 -30.00 31.75 5.48
C VAL A 96 -30.53 30.99 4.25
N PHE A 97 -30.29 29.68 4.15
CA PHE A 97 -30.80 28.84 3.06
C PHE A 97 -32.32 28.65 3.10
N SER A 98 -32.96 28.93 4.25
CA SER A 98 -34.41 28.84 4.40
C SER A 98 -35.12 30.09 3.88
N ILE A 99 -34.39 31.18 3.57
CA ILE A 99 -34.98 32.37 2.98
C ILE A 99 -35.51 32.04 1.58
N ARG A 100 -36.72 32.55 1.30
CA ARG A 100 -37.44 32.33 0.04
C ARG A 100 -37.70 33.67 -0.63
N THR A 101 -37.65 33.67 -1.95
CA THR A 101 -38.10 34.78 -2.79
C THR A 101 -39.62 34.93 -2.67
N THR A 102 -40.18 36.06 -3.11
CA THR A 102 -41.63 36.33 -3.14
C THR A 102 -42.46 35.26 -3.89
N ILE A 103 -41.82 34.51 -4.79
CA ILE A 103 -42.42 33.42 -5.59
C ILE A 103 -42.33 32.06 -4.85
N GLY A 104 -41.74 32.01 -3.65
CA GLY A 104 -41.61 30.80 -2.84
C GLY A 104 -40.42 29.91 -3.22
N THR A 105 -39.57 30.32 -4.16
CA THR A 105 -38.33 29.61 -4.51
C THR A 105 -37.19 29.95 -3.54
N PRO A 106 -36.23 29.03 -3.31
CA PRO A 106 -35.02 29.33 -2.53
C PRO A 106 -34.25 30.52 -3.13
N GLN A 107 -33.93 31.51 -2.29
CA GLN A 107 -33.30 32.75 -2.75
C GLN A 107 -31.82 32.58 -3.15
N TYR A 108 -31.15 31.59 -2.58
CA TYR A 108 -29.69 31.40 -2.69
C TYR A 108 -29.36 29.98 -3.15
N VAL A 109 -29.71 29.60 -4.37
CA VAL A 109 -29.60 28.20 -4.82
C VAL A 109 -28.14 27.79 -4.99
N THR A 110 -27.41 28.56 -5.78
CA THR A 110 -26.03 28.24 -6.15
C THR A 110 -25.08 28.51 -4.99
N LEU A 111 -25.33 29.56 -4.22
CA LEU A 111 -24.60 29.85 -3.00
C LEU A 111 -24.79 28.74 -1.94
N THR A 112 -26.01 28.20 -1.79
CA THR A 112 -26.24 27.06 -0.87
C THR A 112 -25.38 25.86 -1.22
N LYS A 113 -25.25 25.54 -2.51
CA LYS A 113 -24.43 24.42 -2.99
C LYS A 113 -22.96 24.62 -2.63
N LEU A 114 -22.43 25.81 -2.89
CA LEU A 114 -21.04 26.17 -2.56
C LEU A 114 -20.78 26.13 -1.06
N VAL A 115 -21.60 26.82 -0.26
CA VAL A 115 -21.39 26.93 1.19
C VAL A 115 -21.53 25.58 1.89
N LYS A 116 -22.47 24.71 1.48
CA LYS A 116 -22.56 23.34 2.03
C LYS A 116 -21.29 22.54 1.77
N CYS A 117 -20.70 22.66 0.58
CA CYS A 117 -19.43 22.01 0.27
C CYS A 117 -18.31 22.57 1.15
N LEU A 118 -18.19 23.89 1.24
CA LEU A 118 -17.15 24.55 2.05
C LEU A 118 -17.26 24.22 3.54
N LEU A 119 -18.47 24.14 4.11
CA LEU A 119 -18.70 23.75 5.51
C LEU A 119 -18.53 22.25 5.75
N SER A 120 -18.53 21.42 4.70
CA SER A 120 -18.24 19.99 4.78
C SER A 120 -16.75 19.67 4.71
N LEU A 121 -15.91 20.65 4.33
CA LEU A 121 -14.46 20.52 4.40
C LEU A 121 -14.06 20.49 5.88
N SER A 122 -13.58 19.34 6.34
CA SER A 122 -13.16 19.13 7.73
C SER A 122 -12.22 20.24 8.20
N HIS A 123 -12.58 20.93 9.28
CA HIS A 123 -11.81 22.05 9.83
C HIS A 123 -10.61 21.63 10.70
N GLY A 124 -10.12 20.39 10.55
CA GLY A 124 -8.90 19.92 11.19
C GLY A 124 -8.80 18.40 11.29
N ASN A 125 -7.70 17.92 11.88
CA ASN A 125 -7.49 16.50 12.15
C ASN A 125 -8.33 15.97 13.32
N SER A 126 -9.08 16.84 14.01
CA SER A 126 -9.82 16.48 15.23
C SER A 126 -10.87 15.38 15.01
N ASP A 127 -11.51 15.32 13.84
CA ASP A 127 -12.45 14.23 13.53
C ASP A 127 -11.73 12.91 13.26
N VAL A 128 -10.53 12.96 12.66
CA VAL A 128 -9.66 11.79 12.46
C VAL A 128 -9.13 11.29 13.81
N GLU A 129 -8.69 12.20 14.69
CA GLU A 129 -8.24 11.89 16.05
C GLU A 129 -9.38 11.33 16.92
N ARG A 130 -10.60 11.88 16.80
CA ARG A 130 -11.80 11.26 17.40
C ARG A 130 -12.04 9.86 16.85
N GLY A 131 -11.82 9.65 15.55
CA GLY A 131 -11.87 8.33 14.92
C GLY A 131 -10.84 7.35 15.48
N PHE A 132 -9.61 7.81 15.76
CA PHE A 132 -8.58 6.99 16.39
C PHE A 132 -8.89 6.67 17.85
N SER A 133 -9.38 7.64 18.63
CA SER A 133 -9.82 7.42 20.00
C SER A 133 -10.98 6.40 20.07
N GLN A 134 -11.94 6.50 19.14
CA GLN A 134 -13.02 5.51 19.02
C GLN A 134 -12.50 4.12 18.63
N ASN A 135 -11.49 4.03 17.75
CA ASN A 135 -10.83 2.77 17.44
C ASN A 135 -10.10 2.18 18.65
N ASN A 136 -9.45 3.00 19.46
CA ASN A 136 -8.76 2.55 20.66
C ASN A 136 -9.72 1.93 21.68
N HIS A 137 -10.97 2.39 21.74
CA HIS A 137 -12.02 1.75 22.54
C HIS A 137 -12.55 0.44 21.95
N LEU A 138 -12.39 0.21 20.64
CA LEU A 138 -12.80 -1.02 19.95
C LEU A 138 -11.70 -2.09 19.97
N VAL A 139 -10.45 -1.66 19.90
CA VAL A 139 -9.22 -2.47 19.97
C VAL A 139 -8.72 -2.43 21.42
N SER A 140 -9.44 -3.09 22.33
CA SER A 140 -8.96 -3.32 23.70
C SER A 140 -7.89 -4.43 23.72
N ASP A 141 -7.14 -4.58 24.83
CA ASP A 141 -6.08 -5.60 24.95
C ASP A 141 -6.56 -7.03 24.66
N GLU A 142 -7.81 -7.37 25.02
CA GLU A 142 -8.47 -8.65 24.70
C GLU A 142 -8.93 -8.79 23.23
N ARG A 143 -9.00 -7.69 22.47
CA ARG A 143 -9.45 -7.60 21.08
C ARG A 143 -8.35 -7.13 20.11
N SER A 144 -7.09 -7.31 20.52
CA SER A 144 -5.90 -6.89 19.78
C SER A 144 -5.68 -7.63 18.45
N SER A 145 -6.36 -8.76 18.22
CA SER A 145 -6.25 -9.57 17.00
C SER A 145 -7.38 -9.36 15.97
N LEU A 146 -8.15 -8.27 16.07
CA LEU A 146 -9.18 -7.99 15.07
C LEU A 146 -8.56 -7.56 13.73
N ASN A 147 -8.95 -8.26 12.66
CA ASN A 147 -8.63 -7.84 11.30
C ASN A 147 -9.31 -6.49 10.98
N GLU A 148 -8.71 -5.71 10.08
CA GLU A 148 -9.20 -4.40 9.62
C GLU A 148 -10.68 -4.47 9.18
N ALA A 149 -11.07 -5.52 8.45
CA ALA A 149 -12.45 -5.72 8.02
C ALA A 149 -13.44 -5.82 9.20
N SER A 150 -13.02 -6.42 10.32
CA SER A 150 -13.83 -6.51 11.54
C SER A 150 -13.93 -5.15 12.24
N ILE A 151 -12.84 -4.40 12.28
CA ILE A 151 -12.83 -3.03 12.84
C ILE A 151 -13.75 -2.12 12.04
N ASN A 152 -13.65 -2.15 10.70
CA ASN A 152 -14.51 -1.37 9.81
C ASN A 152 -15.99 -1.72 9.96
N SER A 153 -16.31 -3.03 10.07
CA SER A 153 -17.68 -3.50 10.28
C SER A 153 -18.27 -3.05 11.62
N LEU A 154 -17.47 -3.10 12.71
CA LEU A 154 -17.87 -2.61 14.02
C LEU A 154 -18.07 -1.08 14.02
N ARG A 155 -17.18 -0.33 13.35
CA ARG A 155 -17.31 1.12 13.19
C ARG A 155 -18.59 1.48 12.44
N ALA A 156 -18.86 0.81 11.31
CA ALA A 156 -20.06 1.04 10.51
C ALA A 156 -21.33 0.77 11.31
N THR A 157 -21.34 -0.32 12.10
CA THR A 157 -22.46 -0.67 12.97
C THR A 157 -22.68 0.37 14.06
N ASN A 158 -21.63 0.79 14.77
CA ASN A 158 -21.71 1.84 15.78
C ASN A 158 -22.14 3.19 15.22
N ALA A 159 -21.65 3.55 14.03
CA ALA A 159 -22.07 4.76 13.32
C ALA A 159 -23.57 4.69 12.96
N GLY A 160 -24.04 3.55 12.46
CA GLY A 160 -25.46 3.31 12.18
C GLY A 160 -26.34 3.45 13.42
N ILE A 161 -25.95 2.86 14.56
CA ILE A 161 -26.71 2.99 15.82
C ILE A 161 -26.77 4.45 16.30
N LYS A 162 -25.67 5.19 16.17
CA LYS A 162 -25.63 6.62 16.50
C LYS A 162 -26.53 7.45 15.57
N PHE A 163 -26.48 7.18 14.27
CA PHE A 163 -27.22 7.95 13.26
C PHE A 163 -28.73 7.67 13.31
N PHE A 164 -29.14 6.40 13.30
CA PHE A 164 -30.55 6.00 13.25
C PHE A 164 -31.22 5.94 14.62
N GLY A 165 -30.50 5.51 15.65
CA GLY A 165 -31.03 5.30 17.00
C GLY A 165 -30.64 6.37 18.03
N GLY A 166 -29.94 7.43 17.62
CA GLY A 166 -29.43 8.45 18.54
C GLY A 166 -28.48 7.87 19.61
N GLY A 167 -27.82 6.74 19.31
CA GLY A 167 -26.95 6.03 20.25
C GLY A 167 -27.66 4.95 21.08
N LYS A 168 -28.96 4.73 20.89
CA LYS A 168 -29.74 3.68 21.54
C LYS A 168 -30.15 2.62 20.52
N VAL A 169 -29.75 1.37 20.78
CA VAL A 169 -29.99 0.24 19.87
C VAL A 169 -31.50 -0.01 19.65
N HIS A 170 -32.31 0.11 20.70
CA HIS A 170 -33.76 -0.15 20.62
C HIS A 170 -34.55 0.88 19.80
N LEU A 171 -33.94 2.01 19.44
CA LEU A 171 -34.57 3.04 18.60
C LEU A 171 -34.23 2.88 17.12
N VAL A 172 -33.34 1.94 16.76
CA VAL A 172 -32.95 1.69 15.38
C VAL A 172 -34.10 0.94 14.68
N PRO A 173 -34.67 1.48 13.58
CA PRO A 173 -35.74 0.81 12.85
C PRO A 173 -35.25 -0.53 12.25
N ALA A 174 -35.97 -1.61 12.53
CA ALA A 174 -35.73 -2.91 11.93
C ALA A 174 -36.35 -2.99 10.54
N THR A 175 -35.62 -2.50 9.53
CA THR A 175 -36.05 -2.53 8.13
C THR A 175 -36.01 -3.97 7.58
N SER A 176 -36.92 -4.30 6.65
CA SER A 176 -36.93 -5.60 5.95
C SER A 176 -35.58 -5.94 5.29
N ALA A 177 -34.89 -4.94 4.73
CA ALA A 177 -33.55 -5.09 4.17
C ALA A 177 -32.49 -5.50 5.23
N LEU A 178 -32.61 -4.99 6.46
CA LEU A 178 -31.71 -5.38 7.55
C LEU A 178 -31.92 -6.86 7.92
N LEU A 179 -33.18 -7.29 7.99
CA LEU A 179 -33.54 -8.68 8.28
C LEU A 179 -33.03 -9.64 7.18
N SER A 180 -33.20 -9.29 5.91
CA SER A 180 -32.67 -10.07 4.78
C SER A 180 -31.14 -10.18 4.83
N ASN A 181 -30.44 -9.08 5.09
CA ASN A 181 -28.98 -9.09 5.19
C ASN A 181 -28.47 -9.94 6.37
N VAL A 182 -29.18 -9.96 7.51
CA VAL A 182 -28.82 -10.82 8.65
C VAL A 182 -29.05 -12.30 8.30
N GLN A 183 -30.13 -12.63 7.60
CA GLN A 183 -30.39 -14.00 7.14
C GLN A 183 -29.30 -14.50 6.19
N GLU A 184 -28.81 -13.63 5.30
CA GLU A 184 -27.75 -13.97 4.34
C GLU A 184 -26.34 -13.90 4.93
N ALA A 185 -26.14 -13.25 6.08
CA ALA A 185 -24.82 -12.97 6.64
C ALA A 185 -24.00 -14.25 6.85
N HIS A 186 -24.62 -15.31 7.35
CA HIS A 186 -23.93 -16.59 7.55
C HIS A 186 -23.50 -17.20 6.22
N SER A 187 -24.38 -17.22 5.20
CA SER A 187 -24.04 -17.75 3.88
C SER A 187 -22.91 -16.98 3.23
N ARG A 188 -22.88 -15.65 3.37
CA ARG A 188 -21.79 -14.79 2.87
C ARG A 188 -20.48 -15.10 3.59
N TYR A 189 -20.51 -15.23 4.91
CA TYR A 189 -19.32 -15.58 5.70
C TYR A 189 -18.71 -16.94 5.29
N VAL A 190 -19.55 -17.96 5.08
CA VAL A 190 -19.09 -19.28 4.63
C VAL A 190 -18.41 -19.17 3.28
N LYS A 191 -19.03 -18.45 2.34
CA LYS A 191 -18.47 -18.24 1.00
C LYS A 191 -17.11 -17.51 1.05
N ASP A 192 -17.00 -16.43 1.82
CA ASP A 192 -15.75 -15.68 1.98
C ASP A 192 -14.66 -16.56 2.60
N THR A 193 -15.00 -17.41 3.57
CA THR A 193 -14.07 -18.34 4.20
C THR A 193 -13.56 -19.39 3.21
N GLU A 194 -14.44 -19.94 2.38
CA GLU A 194 -14.05 -20.88 1.33
C GLU A 194 -13.14 -20.24 0.27
N GLU A 195 -13.42 -18.98 -0.12
CA GLU A 195 -12.58 -18.23 -1.05
C GLU A 195 -11.20 -17.96 -0.46
N GLN A 196 -11.11 -17.55 0.81
CA GLN A 196 -9.84 -17.39 1.51
C GLN A 196 -9.05 -18.69 1.61
N GLN A 197 -9.71 -19.81 1.92
CA GLN A 197 -9.05 -21.12 1.94
C GLN A 197 -8.53 -21.55 0.57
N LYS A 198 -9.26 -21.26 -0.51
CA LYS A 198 -8.77 -21.53 -1.88
C LYS A 198 -7.55 -20.69 -2.21
N LEU A 199 -7.54 -19.42 -1.82
CA LEU A 199 -6.39 -18.53 -2.02
C LEU A 199 -5.16 -19.04 -1.27
N ILE A 200 -5.29 -19.42 0.00
CA ILE A 200 -4.19 -19.98 0.80
C ILE A 200 -3.64 -21.26 0.15
N LYS A 201 -4.53 -22.19 -0.23
CA LYS A 201 -4.11 -23.43 -0.91
C LYS A 201 -3.38 -23.15 -2.23
N ASN A 202 -3.82 -22.15 -2.99
CA ASN A 202 -3.15 -21.78 -4.24
C ASN A 202 -1.76 -21.20 -3.99
N ILE A 203 -1.59 -20.40 -2.93
CA ILE A 203 -0.28 -19.88 -2.52
C ILE A 203 0.64 -21.03 -2.11
N ASP A 204 0.19 -21.95 -1.27
CA ASP A 204 0.98 -23.12 -0.85
C ASP A 204 1.39 -24.01 -2.05
N ILE A 205 0.51 -24.16 -3.05
CA ILE A 205 0.82 -24.89 -4.28
C ILE A 205 1.88 -24.16 -5.12
N VAL A 206 1.80 -22.83 -5.21
CA VAL A 206 2.76 -22.02 -5.96
C VAL A 206 4.12 -22.01 -5.27
N ASP A 207 4.16 -21.84 -3.95
CA ASP A 207 5.40 -21.89 -3.17
C ASP A 207 6.03 -23.28 -3.21
N GLY A 208 5.22 -24.34 -3.14
CA GLY A 208 5.69 -25.72 -3.30
C GLY A 208 6.26 -25.99 -4.70
N LYS A 209 5.65 -25.44 -5.76
CA LYS A 209 6.19 -25.53 -7.12
C LYS A 209 7.49 -24.75 -7.26
N HIS A 210 7.57 -23.51 -6.76
CA HIS A 210 8.80 -22.73 -6.80
C HIS A 210 9.95 -23.39 -6.05
N ALA A 211 9.68 -24.01 -4.89
CA ALA A 211 10.69 -24.77 -4.16
C ALA A 211 11.18 -26.00 -4.95
N SER A 212 10.26 -26.72 -5.60
CA SER A 212 10.59 -27.87 -6.45
C SER A 212 11.38 -27.47 -7.70
N ASP A 213 11.01 -26.37 -8.35
CA ASP A 213 11.67 -25.85 -9.55
C ASP A 213 13.10 -25.37 -9.22
N ALA A 214 13.27 -24.68 -8.08
CA ALA A 214 14.58 -24.23 -7.61
C ALA A 214 15.51 -25.40 -7.21
N GLU A 215 14.96 -26.51 -6.70
CA GLU A 215 15.74 -27.72 -6.44
C GLU A 215 16.18 -28.39 -7.74
N HIS A 216 15.30 -28.46 -8.75
CA HIS A 216 15.64 -28.98 -10.07
C HIS A 216 16.74 -28.16 -10.76
N GLU A 217 16.64 -26.84 -10.75
CA GLU A 217 17.65 -25.94 -11.34
C GLU A 217 19.04 -26.16 -10.70
N ARG A 218 19.11 -26.27 -9.36
CA ARG A 218 20.37 -26.57 -8.66
C ARG A 218 20.95 -27.95 -9.00
N LEU A 219 20.08 -28.95 -9.20
CA LEU A 219 20.54 -30.28 -9.59
C LEU A 219 21.09 -30.30 -11.02
N GLU A 220 20.50 -29.51 -11.92
CA GLU A 220 20.99 -29.34 -13.30
C GLU A 220 22.31 -28.58 -13.36
N GLU A 221 22.46 -27.48 -12.61
CA GLU A 221 23.72 -26.73 -12.50
C GLU A 221 24.87 -27.62 -12.01
N ASN A 222 24.63 -28.39 -10.95
CA ASN A 222 25.61 -29.34 -10.43
C ASN A 222 25.98 -30.44 -11.44
N GLU A 223 25.05 -30.91 -12.28
CA GLU A 223 25.37 -31.88 -13.33
C GLU A 223 26.25 -31.26 -14.42
N ILE A 224 25.98 -30.02 -14.82
CA ILE A 224 26.80 -29.29 -15.79
C ILE A 224 28.23 -29.10 -15.26
N GLU A 225 28.39 -28.73 -13.98
CA GLU A 225 29.71 -28.59 -13.35
C GLU A 225 30.51 -29.90 -13.35
N LEU A 226 29.90 -31.01 -12.93
CA LEU A 226 30.54 -32.32 -12.91
C LEU A 226 30.94 -32.80 -14.32
N LEU A 227 30.11 -32.52 -15.33
CA LEU A 227 30.42 -32.82 -16.74
C LEU A 227 31.59 -31.98 -17.26
N ASN A 228 31.65 -30.70 -16.90
CA ASN A 228 32.77 -29.83 -17.25
C ASN A 228 34.08 -30.31 -16.59
N GLU A 229 34.01 -30.69 -15.31
CA GLU A 229 35.15 -31.28 -14.59
C GLU A 229 35.60 -32.59 -15.23
N GLN A 230 34.67 -33.47 -15.63
CA GLN A 230 34.97 -34.72 -16.32
C GLN A 230 35.70 -34.46 -17.64
N ASN A 231 35.23 -33.50 -18.44
CA ASN A 231 35.88 -33.11 -19.69
C ASN A 231 37.30 -32.56 -19.47
N ASN A 232 37.51 -31.80 -18.40
CA ASN A 232 38.83 -31.27 -18.07
C ASN A 232 39.79 -32.39 -17.62
N LEU A 233 39.33 -33.30 -16.75
CA LEU A 233 40.10 -34.47 -16.32
C LEU A 233 40.47 -35.38 -17.51
N GLN A 234 39.57 -35.58 -18.48
CA GLN A 234 39.87 -36.33 -19.71
C GLN A 234 40.94 -35.66 -20.57
N LYS A 235 40.91 -34.33 -20.71
CA LYS A 235 41.96 -33.58 -21.42
C LYS A 235 43.32 -33.71 -20.72
N GLU A 236 43.34 -33.61 -19.39
CA GLU A 236 44.57 -33.81 -18.61
C GLU A 236 45.11 -35.23 -18.73
N LEU A 237 44.23 -36.24 -18.74
CA LEU A 237 44.59 -37.63 -18.93
C LEU A 237 45.23 -37.82 -20.31
N MET A 238 44.63 -37.26 -21.37
CA MET A 238 45.18 -37.32 -22.73
C MET A 238 46.57 -36.66 -22.84
N ASN A 239 46.78 -35.56 -22.12
CA ASN A 239 48.09 -34.90 -22.04
C ASN A 239 49.11 -35.77 -21.31
N ALA A 240 48.74 -36.38 -20.17
CA ALA A 240 49.61 -37.27 -19.40
C ALA A 240 49.96 -38.56 -20.17
N THR A 241 49.03 -39.13 -20.93
CA THR A 241 49.31 -40.27 -21.82
C THR A 241 50.28 -39.90 -22.93
N LYS A 242 50.16 -38.69 -23.49
CA LYS A 242 51.08 -38.18 -24.51
C LYS A 242 52.49 -37.96 -23.95
N MET A 243 52.61 -37.47 -22.72
CA MET A 243 53.88 -37.37 -22.01
C MET A 243 54.51 -38.75 -21.75
N LEU A 244 53.70 -39.75 -21.43
CA LEU A 244 54.16 -41.13 -21.26
C LEU A 244 54.67 -41.72 -22.58
N GLU A 245 53.93 -41.50 -23.67
CA GLU A 245 54.32 -41.93 -25.01
C GLU A 245 55.64 -41.26 -25.45
N GLU A 246 55.78 -39.95 -25.22
CA GLU A 246 57.02 -39.21 -25.48
C GLU A 246 58.19 -39.71 -24.61
N GLY A 247 57.96 -39.95 -23.32
CA GLY A 247 58.97 -40.55 -22.45
C GLY A 247 59.40 -41.95 -22.92
N SER A 248 58.45 -42.77 -23.33
CA SER A 248 58.72 -44.14 -23.81
C SER A 248 59.48 -44.19 -25.14
N THR A 249 59.16 -43.29 -26.08
CA THR A 249 59.85 -43.18 -27.36
C THR A 249 61.28 -42.65 -27.18
N ARG A 250 61.47 -41.64 -26.32
CA ARG A 250 62.80 -41.14 -25.94
C ARG A 250 63.65 -42.19 -25.23
N LEU A 251 63.04 -43.01 -24.36
CA LEU A 251 63.73 -44.13 -23.71
C LEU A 251 64.20 -45.17 -24.76
N ALA A 252 63.33 -45.53 -25.70
CA ALA A 252 63.66 -46.48 -26.76
C ALA A 252 64.80 -45.98 -27.66
N THR A 253 64.80 -44.69 -28.04
CA THR A 253 65.88 -44.10 -28.84
C THR A 253 67.19 -43.97 -28.06
N ALA A 254 67.13 -43.60 -26.77
CA ALA A 254 68.31 -43.49 -25.90
C ALA A 254 68.97 -44.86 -25.65
N LEU A 255 68.16 -45.92 -25.47
CA LEU A 255 68.63 -47.31 -25.36
C LEU A 255 69.32 -47.78 -26.65
N SER A 256 68.79 -47.39 -27.82
CA SER A 256 69.41 -47.70 -29.12
C SER A 256 70.73 -46.97 -29.34
N ASN A 257 70.87 -45.74 -28.83
CA ASN A 257 72.03 -44.87 -29.06
C ASN A 257 73.10 -44.93 -27.94
N LYS A 258 72.89 -45.73 -26.88
CA LYS A 258 73.75 -45.83 -25.69
C LYS A 258 74.02 -44.49 -24.98
N ALA A 259 73.09 -43.55 -25.07
CA ALA A 259 73.17 -42.25 -24.41
C ALA A 259 72.55 -42.31 -23.00
N PHE A 260 73.38 -42.54 -21.99
CA PHE A 260 72.90 -42.78 -20.60
C PHE A 260 72.24 -41.55 -19.95
N ASP A 261 72.63 -40.33 -20.33
CA ASP A 261 72.01 -39.09 -19.81
C ASP A 261 70.56 -38.94 -20.30
N ASP A 262 70.28 -39.36 -21.54
CA ASP A 262 68.93 -39.33 -22.13
C ASP A 262 68.02 -40.43 -21.55
N VAL A 263 68.58 -41.53 -21.06
CA VAL A 263 67.84 -42.59 -20.35
C VAL A 263 67.30 -42.07 -19.02
N ASN A 264 68.12 -41.36 -18.25
CA ASN A 264 67.71 -40.81 -16.95
C ASN A 264 66.61 -39.75 -17.10
N THR A 265 66.71 -38.89 -18.13
CA THR A 265 65.67 -37.88 -18.39
C THR A 265 64.35 -38.51 -18.85
N ALA A 266 64.40 -39.56 -19.66
CA ALA A 266 63.22 -40.33 -20.08
C ALA A 266 62.56 -41.08 -18.90
N GLU A 267 63.35 -41.64 -17.99
CA GLU A 267 62.85 -42.32 -16.78
C GLU A 267 62.12 -41.36 -15.84
N VAL A 268 62.66 -40.16 -15.62
CA VAL A 268 62.00 -39.10 -14.83
C VAL A 268 60.66 -38.68 -15.46
N LEU A 269 60.62 -38.53 -16.79
CA LEU A 269 59.39 -38.22 -17.54
C LEU A 269 58.32 -39.32 -17.39
N ILE A 270 58.70 -40.59 -17.52
CA ILE A 270 57.78 -41.73 -17.36
C ILE A 270 57.27 -41.82 -15.91
N THR A 271 58.15 -41.64 -14.92
CA THR A 271 57.78 -41.69 -13.50
C THR A 271 56.80 -40.57 -13.14
N ALA A 272 57.06 -39.34 -13.61
CA ALA A 272 56.17 -38.20 -13.41
C ALA A 272 54.81 -38.40 -14.12
N ALA A 273 54.82 -38.92 -15.35
CA ALA A 273 53.59 -39.22 -16.09
C ALA A 273 52.75 -40.29 -15.39
N ASN A 274 53.37 -41.38 -14.92
CA ASN A 274 52.69 -42.44 -14.18
C ASN A 274 52.09 -41.96 -12.86
N ALA A 275 52.82 -41.15 -12.10
CA ALA A 275 52.32 -40.54 -10.87
C ALA A 275 51.08 -39.66 -11.14
N ARG A 276 51.12 -38.85 -12.21
CA ARG A 276 49.99 -37.99 -12.60
C ARG A 276 48.79 -38.78 -13.11
N LEU A 277 49.01 -39.87 -13.86
CA LEU A 277 47.94 -40.77 -14.30
C LEU A 277 47.23 -41.46 -13.13
N ALA A 278 47.96 -41.87 -12.09
CA ALA A 278 47.36 -42.47 -10.90
C ALA A 278 46.42 -41.50 -10.17
N VAL A 279 46.82 -40.23 -10.04
CA VAL A 279 46.00 -39.17 -9.42
C VAL A 279 44.76 -38.89 -10.28
N LEU A 280 44.94 -38.67 -11.58
CA LEU A 280 43.84 -38.36 -12.52
C LEU A 280 42.80 -39.49 -12.60
N ASN A 281 43.24 -40.76 -12.60
CA ASN A 281 42.33 -41.90 -12.61
C ASN A 281 41.48 -41.96 -11.32
N THR A 282 42.07 -41.65 -10.17
CA THR A 282 41.34 -41.61 -8.89
C THR A 282 40.27 -40.50 -8.90
N GLN A 283 40.64 -39.30 -9.35
CA GLN A 283 39.71 -38.16 -9.47
C GLN A 283 38.58 -38.45 -10.47
N LEU A 284 38.86 -39.15 -11.57
CA LEU A 284 37.86 -39.52 -12.57
C LEU A 284 36.87 -40.56 -12.05
N ILE A 285 37.32 -41.50 -11.21
CA ILE A 285 36.45 -42.45 -10.52
C ILE A 285 35.53 -41.71 -9.54
N GLU A 286 36.09 -40.83 -8.71
CA GLU A 286 35.32 -40.04 -7.74
C GLU A 286 34.27 -39.14 -8.43
N ASN A 287 34.64 -38.45 -9.51
CA ASN A 287 33.71 -37.63 -10.28
C ASN A 287 32.58 -38.49 -10.90
N ASN A 288 32.90 -39.64 -11.49
CA ASN A 288 31.88 -40.57 -12.00
C ASN A 288 30.94 -41.11 -10.92
N GLU A 289 31.44 -41.36 -9.70
CA GLU A 289 30.59 -41.72 -8.57
C GLU A 289 29.63 -40.60 -8.18
N ASN A 290 30.14 -39.36 -8.12
CA ASN A 290 29.33 -38.18 -7.81
C ASN A 290 28.25 -37.95 -8.87
N LEU A 291 28.59 -38.08 -10.15
CA LEU A 291 27.67 -37.97 -11.28
C LEU A 291 26.57 -39.05 -11.24
N ASN A 292 26.93 -40.29 -10.87
CA ASN A 292 25.96 -41.37 -10.66
C ASN A 292 25.07 -41.15 -9.43
N ARG A 293 25.59 -40.57 -8.35
CA ARG A 293 24.79 -40.20 -7.16
C ARG A 293 23.80 -39.09 -7.51
N MET A 294 24.21 -38.10 -8.29
CA MET A 294 23.36 -37.00 -8.76
C MET A 294 22.22 -37.50 -9.66
N ARG A 295 22.51 -38.34 -10.65
CA ARG A 295 21.50 -38.95 -11.52
C ARG A 295 20.51 -39.85 -10.80
N LYS A 296 20.92 -40.46 -9.68
CA LYS A 296 20.01 -41.22 -8.80
C LYS A 296 19.08 -40.31 -8.00
N LYS A 297 19.52 -39.10 -7.65
CA LYS A 297 18.68 -38.09 -6.99
C LYS A 297 17.63 -37.51 -7.94
N GLN A 298 17.98 -37.27 -9.20
CA GLN A 298 17.04 -36.79 -10.23
C GLN A 298 15.95 -37.80 -10.64
N LYS A 299 16.16 -39.11 -10.39
CA LYS A 299 15.21 -40.18 -10.73
C LYS A 299 14.22 -40.52 -9.62
N LYS A 300 14.38 -39.93 -8.43
CA LYS A 300 13.47 -40.10 -7.29
C LYS A 300 12.50 -38.94 -7.24
#